data_AF-A0A825SLC8-F1
#
_entry.id   AF-A0A825SLC8-F1
#
_cell.length_a   1.000
_cell.length_b   1.000
_cell.length_c   1.000
_cell.angle_alpha   90.00
_cell.angle_beta   90.00
_cell.angle_gamma   90.00
#
_symmetry.space_group_name_H-M   'P 1'
#
loop_
_entity.id
_entity.type
_entity.pdbx_description
1 polymer ?
#
loop_
_entity_poly.entity_id
_entity_poly.type
_entity_poly.pdbx_seq_one_letter_code
_entity_poly.pdbx_strand_id
1 'polypeptide(L)'
;MKKVVLGLASLSLIVFLGACSSEPKSMEYFKDSKNEKELKDTLKYCKDNKDSILKDKTSKEYIECENAFKADIGKSMGREPLDSKELLDEGREKANALFD
;
A
#
# COMPACT_ATOMS: atom_id res chain seq x y z
N MET A 1 -34.84 7.07 -28.20
CA MET A 1 -34.54 6.64 -26.82
C MET A 1 -33.25 5.83 -26.85
N LYS A 2 -32.11 6.43 -26.48
CA LYS A 2 -30.80 5.76 -26.46
C LYS A 2 -30.69 4.97 -25.16
N LYS A 3 -30.63 3.65 -25.26
CA LYS A 3 -30.43 2.74 -24.12
C LYS A 3 -29.01 2.96 -23.59
N VAL A 4 -28.90 3.60 -22.44
CA VAL A 4 -27.63 3.64 -21.70
C VAL A 4 -27.43 2.23 -21.17
N VAL A 5 -26.64 1.43 -21.89
CA VAL A 5 -26.15 0.16 -21.38
C VAL A 5 -25.14 0.53 -20.31
N LEU A 6 -25.59 0.55 -19.05
CA LEU A 6 -24.71 0.53 -17.89
C LEU A 6 -23.87 -0.74 -18.02
N GLY A 7 -22.65 -0.59 -18.55
CA GLY A 7 -21.66 -1.63 -18.49
C GLY A 7 -21.33 -1.85 -17.02
N LEU A 8 -21.93 -2.88 -16.41
CA LEU A 8 -21.36 -3.58 -15.26
C LEU A 8 -20.03 -4.21 -15.73
N ALA A 9 -19.02 -3.37 -15.94
CA ALA A 9 -17.68 -3.84 -16.14
C ALA A 9 -17.16 -4.32 -14.78
N SER A 10 -17.04 -5.65 -14.70
CA SER A 10 -16.07 -6.37 -13.88
C SER A 10 -16.15 -6.20 -12.36
N LEU A 11 -17.18 -6.80 -11.75
CA LEU A 11 -17.15 -7.21 -10.33
C LEU A 11 -16.27 -8.47 -10.09
N SER A 12 -15.15 -8.62 -10.79
CA SER A 12 -14.38 -9.89 -10.80
C SER A 12 -12.94 -9.78 -10.28
N LEU A 13 -12.56 -8.67 -9.63
CA LEU A 13 -11.21 -8.50 -9.07
C LEU A 13 -11.15 -8.44 -7.53
N ILE A 14 -12.29 -8.55 -6.83
CA ILE A 14 -12.34 -8.33 -5.35
C ILE A 14 -11.79 -9.54 -4.56
N VAL A 15 -11.44 -10.66 -5.21
CA VAL A 15 -10.99 -11.87 -4.51
C VAL A 15 -9.60 -11.71 -3.85
N PHE A 16 -8.81 -10.69 -4.20
CA PHE A 16 -7.41 -10.58 -3.76
C PHE A 16 -7.19 -9.90 -2.39
N LEU A 17 -8.20 -9.20 -1.83
CA LEU A 17 -8.05 -8.46 -0.56
C LEU A 17 -8.61 -9.22 0.66
N GLY A 18 -8.76 -10.54 0.54
CA GLY A 18 -9.20 -11.39 1.64
C GLY A 18 -10.70 -11.27 1.89
N ALA A 19 -11.47 -12.14 1.25
CA ALA A 19 -12.93 -12.24 1.39
C ALA A 19 -13.44 -12.67 2.79
N CYS A 20 -12.63 -12.57 3.85
CA CYS A 20 -13.04 -12.88 5.23
C CYS A 20 -12.36 -12.04 6.34
N SER A 21 -11.43 -11.12 6.04
CA SER A 21 -10.79 -10.30 7.08
C SER A 21 -11.34 -8.89 7.07
N SER A 22 -11.93 -8.47 8.19
CA SER A 22 -12.33 -7.07 8.40
C SER A 22 -11.12 -6.14 8.52
N GLU A 23 -9.96 -6.68 8.88
CA GLU A 23 -8.72 -5.92 9.07
C GLU A 23 -7.87 -5.91 7.79
N PRO A 24 -7.24 -4.77 7.46
CA PRO A 24 -6.29 -4.67 6.36
C PRO A 24 -5.04 -5.50 6.64
N LYS A 25 -4.52 -6.19 5.63
CA LYS A 25 -3.21 -6.86 5.69
C LYS A 25 -2.12 -5.86 6.10
N SER A 26 -1.30 -6.25 7.08
CA SER A 26 -0.20 -5.42 7.60
C SER A 26 1.03 -5.42 6.69
N MET A 27 1.99 -4.55 6.96
CA MET A 27 3.27 -4.55 6.25
C MET A 27 4.05 -5.85 6.49
N GLU A 28 4.07 -6.36 7.73
CA GLU A 28 4.76 -7.60 8.12
C GLU A 28 4.22 -8.80 7.36
N TYR A 29 2.90 -8.83 7.13
CA TYR A 29 2.28 -9.83 6.28
C TYR A 29 2.91 -9.83 4.88
N PHE A 30 3.04 -8.66 4.24
CA PHE A 30 3.63 -8.56 2.90
C PHE A 30 5.15 -8.77 2.85
N LYS A 31 5.84 -8.56 3.98
CA LYS A 31 7.28 -8.83 4.09
C LYS A 31 7.62 -10.31 4.05
N ASP A 32 6.72 -11.16 4.54
CA ASP A 32 6.92 -12.61 4.53
C ASP A 32 7.14 -13.12 3.10
N SER A 33 8.22 -13.88 2.91
CA SER A 33 8.56 -14.52 1.62
C SER A 33 7.43 -15.39 1.06
N LYS A 34 6.62 -16.01 1.93
CA LYS A 34 5.49 -16.85 1.49
C LYS A 34 4.37 -16.03 0.83
N ASN A 35 4.35 -14.72 1.07
CA ASN A 35 3.33 -13.78 0.60
C ASN A 35 3.82 -12.92 -0.59
N GLU A 36 4.96 -13.25 -1.21
CA GLU A 36 5.52 -12.45 -2.32
C GLU A 36 4.57 -12.32 -3.51
N LYS A 37 3.85 -13.39 -3.86
CA LYS A 37 2.86 -13.36 -4.94
C LYS A 37 1.73 -12.39 -4.61
N GLU A 38 1.22 -12.41 -3.39
CA GLU A 38 0.16 -11.50 -2.97
C GLU A 38 0.65 -10.06 -2.90
N LEU A 39 1.88 -9.79 -2.46
CA LEU A 39 2.47 -8.46 -2.53
C LEU A 39 2.46 -7.93 -3.98
N LYS A 40 2.89 -8.74 -4.95
CA LYS A 40 2.88 -8.35 -6.38
C LYS A 40 1.46 -8.11 -6.91
N ASP A 41 0.52 -8.99 -6.56
CA ASP A 41 -0.87 -8.89 -6.98
C ASP A 41 -1.54 -7.63 -6.37
N THR A 42 -1.29 -7.34 -5.07
CA THR A 42 -1.77 -6.14 -4.39
C THR A 42 -1.17 -4.87 -4.99
N LEU A 43 0.15 -4.79 -5.20
CA LEU A 43 0.79 -3.61 -5.81
C LEU A 43 0.22 -3.31 -7.21
N LYS A 44 -0.02 -4.35 -8.01
CA LYS A 44 -0.66 -4.21 -9.32
C LYS A 44 -2.07 -3.65 -9.19
N TYR A 45 -2.88 -4.22 -8.29
CA TYR A 45 -4.23 -3.73 -8.00
C TYR A 45 -4.22 -2.25 -7.58
N CYS A 46 -3.31 -1.86 -6.67
CA CYS A 46 -3.17 -0.48 -6.21
C CYS A 46 -2.80 0.48 -7.34
N LYS A 47 -1.94 0.05 -8.27
CA LYS A 47 -1.54 0.83 -9.44
C LYS A 47 -2.70 1.02 -10.41
N ASP A 48 -3.43 -0.06 -10.69
CA ASP A 48 -4.54 -0.06 -11.66
C ASP A 48 -5.76 0.72 -11.13
N ASN A 49 -5.92 0.85 -9.81
CA ASN A 49 -7.07 1.49 -9.15
C ASN A 49 -6.73 2.76 -8.35
N LYS A 50 -5.55 3.35 -8.58
CA LYS A 50 -5.00 4.48 -7.82
C LYS A 50 -6.01 5.60 -7.56
N ASP A 51 -6.68 6.07 -8.61
CA ASP A 51 -7.60 7.21 -8.53
C ASP A 51 -8.86 6.89 -7.72
N SER A 52 -9.25 5.62 -7.64
CA SER A 52 -10.40 5.20 -6.82
C SER A 52 -10.00 5.08 -5.35
N ILE A 53 -8.85 4.45 -5.09
CA ILE A 53 -8.36 4.18 -3.73
C ILE A 53 -8.02 5.49 -3.00
N LEU A 54 -7.44 6.47 -3.70
CA LEU A 54 -7.08 7.76 -3.11
C LEU A 54 -8.28 8.64 -2.69
N LYS A 55 -9.51 8.31 -3.12
CA LYS A 55 -10.72 9.05 -2.73
C LYS A 55 -11.08 8.83 -1.27
N ASP A 56 -10.76 7.67 -0.71
CA ASP A 56 -11.00 7.35 0.68
C ASP A 56 -9.74 6.79 1.33
N LYS A 57 -9.02 7.67 2.03
CA LYS A 57 -7.80 7.33 2.76
C LYS A 57 -8.04 6.55 4.05
N THR A 58 -9.29 6.32 4.42
CA THR A 58 -9.68 5.49 5.57
C THR A 58 -10.15 4.10 5.15
N SER A 59 -10.27 3.86 3.84
CA SER A 59 -10.66 2.56 3.29
C SER A 59 -9.61 1.49 3.59
N LYS A 60 -10.08 0.25 3.73
CA LYS A 60 -9.21 -0.92 3.90
C LYS A 60 -8.24 -1.04 2.72
N GLU A 61 -8.72 -0.79 1.51
CA GLU A 61 -7.96 -0.80 0.27
C GLU A 61 -6.80 0.19 0.31
N TYR A 62 -7.04 1.41 0.80
CA TYR A 62 -5.99 2.41 0.95
C TYR A 62 -4.90 1.94 1.92
N ILE A 63 -5.29 1.42 3.09
CA ILE A 63 -4.35 0.97 4.12
C ILE A 63 -3.54 -0.24 3.63
N GLU A 64 -4.17 -1.20 2.95
CA GLU A 64 -3.46 -2.35 2.37
C GLU A 64 -2.48 -1.95 1.27
N CYS A 65 -2.87 -0.99 0.42
CA CYS A 65 -1.96 -0.43 -0.57
C CYS A 65 -0.77 0.27 0.07
N GLU A 66 -1.00 1.08 1.11
CA GLU A 66 0.08 1.74 1.85
C GLU A 66 1.05 0.72 2.45
N ASN A 67 0.54 -0.33 3.10
CA ASN A 67 1.34 -1.39 3.69
C ASN A 67 2.12 -2.19 2.65
N ALA A 68 1.51 -2.50 1.50
CA ALA A 68 2.17 -3.19 0.39
C ALA A 68 3.32 -2.35 -0.19
N PHE A 69 3.11 -1.04 -0.40
CA PHE A 69 4.17 -0.14 -0.87
C PHE A 69 5.30 -0.01 0.15
N LYS A 70 4.99 0.13 1.45
CA LYS A 70 6.01 0.16 2.50
C LYS A 70 6.83 -1.13 2.54
N ALA A 71 6.20 -2.29 2.38
CA ALA A 71 6.89 -3.57 2.31
C ALA A 71 7.81 -3.68 1.08
N ASP A 72 7.36 -3.22 -0.09
CA ASP A 72 8.13 -3.24 -1.34
C ASP A 72 9.35 -2.31 -1.31
N ILE A 73 9.15 -1.09 -0.81
CA ILE A 73 10.24 -0.13 -0.55
C ILE A 73 11.20 -0.71 0.48
N GLY A 74 10.67 -1.30 1.55
CA GLY A 74 11.45 -1.94 2.60
C GLY A 74 12.36 -3.05 2.07
N LYS A 75 11.86 -3.89 1.16
CA LYS A 75 12.65 -4.93 0.48
C LYS A 75 13.73 -4.32 -0.42
N SER A 76 13.40 -3.26 -1.15
CA SER A 76 14.33 -2.62 -2.09
C SER A 76 15.45 -1.85 -1.39
N MET A 77 15.17 -1.23 -0.24
CA MET A 77 16.15 -0.44 0.52
C MET A 77 16.90 -1.25 1.58
N GLY A 78 16.48 -2.49 1.87
CA GLY A 78 17.01 -3.30 2.97
C GLY A 78 16.66 -2.77 4.37
N ARG A 79 15.80 -1.73 4.46
CA ARG A 79 15.32 -1.09 5.69
C ARG A 79 13.92 -0.54 5.48
N GLU A 80 13.10 -0.50 6.52
CA GLU A 80 11.76 0.10 6.43
C GLU A 80 11.85 1.59 6.01
N PRO A 81 10.93 2.08 5.17
CA PRO A 81 10.84 3.51 4.92
C PRO A 81 10.51 4.22 6.22
N LEU A 82 11.44 5.08 6.66
CA LEU A 82 11.31 5.88 7.87
C LEU A 82 10.03 6.73 7.80
N ASP A 83 9.36 6.84 8.95
CA ASP A 83 8.26 7.78 9.10
C ASP A 83 8.77 9.23 8.94
N SER A 84 7.90 10.16 8.53
CA SER A 84 8.22 11.58 8.37
C SER A 84 8.91 12.19 9.60
N LYS A 85 8.52 11.73 10.80
CA LYS A 85 9.09 12.14 12.08
C LYS A 85 10.47 11.54 12.30
N GLU A 86 10.67 10.24 12.04
CA GLU A 86 12.00 9.63 12.09
C GLU A 86 12.97 10.28 11.09
N LEU A 87 12.51 10.66 9.90
CA LEU A 87 13.32 11.41 8.93
C LEU A 87 13.74 12.79 9.45
N LEU A 88 12.82 13.49 10.13
CA LEU A 88 13.12 14.78 10.74
C LEU A 88 14.08 14.65 11.93
N ASP A 89 13.94 13.59 12.72
CA ASP A 89 14.81 13.32 13.87
C ASP A 89 16.21 12.90 13.42
N GLU A 90 16.35 11.99 12.43
CA GLU A 90 17.64 11.68 11.80
C GLU A 90 18.28 12.94 11.17
N GLY A 91 17.47 13.77 10.50
CA GLY A 91 17.95 15.01 9.88
C GLY A 91 18.45 16.01 10.91
N ARG A 92 17.74 16.13 12.04
CA ARG A 92 18.12 16.98 13.17
C ARG A 92 19.40 16.48 13.83
N GLU A 93 19.51 15.17 14.06
CA GLU A 93 20.67 14.56 14.71
C GLU A 93 21.94 14.74 13.85
N LYS A 94 21.84 14.49 12.54
CA LYS A 94 22.94 14.72 11.59
C LYS A 94 23.31 16.20 11.47
N ALA A 95 22.33 17.10 11.50
CA ALA A 95 22.59 18.54 11.49
C ALA A 95 23.36 18.97 12.75
N ASN A 96 22.94 18.52 13.93
CA ASN A 96 23.64 18.83 15.18
C ASN A 96 25.09 18.31 15.17
N ALA A 97 25.31 17.09 14.68
CA ALA A 97 26.66 16.50 14.56
C ALA A 97 27.58 17.21 13.54
N LEU A 98 27.04 18.08 12.68
CA LEU A 98 27.80 18.90 11.73
C LEU A 98 28.22 20.26 12.30
N PHE A 99 27.57 20.71 13.37
CA PHE A 99 27.81 22.00 14.02
C PHE A 99 28.47 21.87 15.42
N ASP A 100 28.73 20.65 15.87
CA ASP A 100 29.62 20.30 16.99
C ASP A 100 31.06 20.07 16.51
#